data_AF-A0AAD8CGT4-F1
#
_entry.id   AF-A0AAD8CGT4-F1
#
_cell.length_a   1.000
_cell.length_b   1.000
_cell.length_c   1.000
_cell.angle_alpha   90.00
_cell.angle_beta   90.00
_cell.angle_gamma   90.00
#
_symmetry.space_group_name_H-M   'P 1'
#
loop_
_entity.id
_entity.type
_entity.pdbx_description
1 polymer ?
#
loop_
_entity_poly.entity_id
_entity_poly.type
_entity_poly.pdbx_seq_one_letter_code
_entity_poly.pdbx_strand_id
1 'polypeptide(L)'
;MLQGYRTHSHVALPQNTPDRMTLSILTWLMLLHCCCFSSTFGSSSEQYANQSICHKRRFQELSCSSLNLSSVPNYLESGLKKLDLSNNFIQTLNKESTASLGSLQELDLSFNRLDLLTRSAWRNLVQLQSLNLTGNNLDRNRKRNSAALQSLKSLKVLELSQNNLNSDTAALYLKNMSSLEHLGLARNKLTTLSSELFHQSPTWRASALKTTSLWKSTREPLRV
;
A
#
# COMPACT_ATOMS: atom_id res chain seq x y z
N MET A 1 -23.52 -4.75 85.84
CA MET A 1 -22.53 -3.71 85.45
C MET A 1 -21.17 -4.09 86.02
N LEU A 2 -20.07 -3.64 85.38
CA LEU A 2 -18.71 -3.50 85.91
C LEU A 2 -17.92 -4.75 86.38
N GLN A 3 -16.99 -5.17 85.50
CA GLN A 3 -15.51 -5.26 85.69
C GLN A 3 -14.83 -5.95 86.89
N GLY A 4 -13.75 -6.67 86.56
CA GLY A 4 -12.66 -7.10 87.47
C GLY A 4 -12.79 -8.57 87.94
N TYR A 5 -11.74 -9.39 88.08
CA TYR A 5 -10.30 -9.10 88.16
C TYR A 5 -9.40 -10.17 87.51
N ARG A 6 -8.24 -9.68 87.06
CA ARG A 6 -6.93 -10.32 86.82
C ARG A 6 -6.58 -11.58 87.63
N THR A 7 -5.94 -12.54 86.97
CA THR A 7 -4.56 -13.06 87.20
C THR A 7 -4.07 -13.68 85.87
N HIS A 8 -2.79 -14.00 85.56
CA HIS A 8 -1.49 -13.94 86.26
C HIS A 8 -0.41 -13.40 85.31
N SER A 9 0.71 -12.91 85.86
CA SER A 9 1.89 -12.47 85.10
C SER A 9 3.20 -12.89 85.78
N HIS A 10 4.09 -13.56 85.06
CA HIS A 10 5.54 -13.64 85.31
C HIS A 10 6.23 -13.75 83.93
N VAL A 11 7.02 -12.76 83.48
CA VAL A 11 8.45 -12.54 83.81
C VAL A 11 9.29 -13.74 83.34
N ALA A 12 9.94 -13.81 82.17
CA ALA A 12 10.83 -12.89 81.42
C ALA A 12 12.34 -13.07 81.71
N LEU A 13 13.11 -12.95 80.60
CA LEU A 13 14.55 -12.64 80.41
C LEU A 13 15.52 -13.83 80.14
N PRO A 14 16.72 -13.58 79.55
CA PRO A 14 17.22 -12.40 78.79
C PRO A 14 17.59 -12.74 77.33
N GLN A 15 17.43 -11.84 76.36
CA GLN A 15 18.46 -10.89 75.87
C GLN A 15 19.87 -11.46 75.60
N ASN A 16 20.26 -11.44 74.32
CA ASN A 16 21.50 -10.78 73.92
C ASN A 16 21.35 -10.12 72.54
N THR A 17 21.81 -8.87 72.45
CA THR A 17 21.83 -7.97 71.28
C THR A 17 23.16 -8.16 70.50
N PRO A 18 23.49 -7.39 69.42
CA PRO A 18 22.77 -6.34 68.68
C PRO A 18 22.67 -6.70 67.16
N ASP A 19 22.40 -5.82 66.18
CA ASP A 19 22.08 -4.38 66.16
C ASP A 19 21.10 -4.00 65.02
N ARG A 20 20.81 -2.70 64.96
CA ARG A 20 20.28 -1.85 63.88
C ARG A 20 20.35 -2.34 62.41
N MET A 21 19.17 -2.20 61.81
CA MET A 21 18.89 -1.63 60.48
C MET A 21 19.12 -2.46 59.20
N THR A 22 17.97 -2.92 58.69
CA THR A 22 17.49 -2.77 57.31
C THR A 22 18.05 -3.63 56.16
N LEU A 23 17.10 -4.02 55.30
CA LEU A 23 17.24 -4.61 53.97
C LEU A 23 17.85 -6.03 53.86
N SER A 24 16.94 -6.97 53.57
CA SER A 24 16.96 -7.77 52.34
C SER A 24 18.33 -8.18 51.77
N ILE A 25 18.67 -9.47 51.87
CA ILE A 25 19.23 -10.37 50.82
C ILE A 25 19.78 -11.62 51.53
N LEU A 26 19.18 -12.79 51.27
CA LEU A 26 19.71 -14.14 51.54
C LEU A 26 18.88 -15.12 50.71
N THR A 27 19.03 -15.16 49.38
CA THR A 27 19.91 -16.08 48.64
C THR A 27 19.95 -17.54 49.14
N TRP A 28 19.30 -18.40 48.35
CA TRP A 28 19.67 -19.79 48.05
C TRP A 28 19.65 -20.83 49.18
N LEU A 29 18.61 -21.68 49.19
CA LEU A 29 18.69 -23.08 48.74
C LEU A 29 17.37 -23.84 48.98
N MET A 30 16.71 -24.27 47.91
CA MET A 30 16.21 -25.65 47.72
C MET A 30 15.77 -25.82 46.26
N LEU A 31 16.09 -26.99 45.71
CA LEU A 31 15.91 -27.36 44.30
C LEU A 31 14.55 -28.04 44.06
N LEU A 32 14.29 -28.32 42.77
CA LEU A 32 13.22 -29.16 42.20
C LEU A 32 11.79 -28.57 42.14
N HIS A 33 11.45 -28.20 40.90
CA HIS A 33 10.15 -28.39 40.25
C HIS A 33 8.87 -28.03 41.03
N CYS A 34 8.40 -26.80 40.81
CA CYS A 34 7.08 -26.67 40.19
C CYS A 34 7.05 -25.47 39.22
N CYS A 35 6.12 -25.48 38.27
CA CYS A 35 6.06 -24.54 37.15
C CYS A 35 5.65 -23.11 37.56
N CYS A 36 5.87 -22.17 36.63
CA CYS A 36 5.42 -20.77 36.66
C CYS A 36 6.10 -19.84 37.69
N PHE A 37 7.19 -19.17 37.29
CA PHE A 37 7.25 -17.70 37.15
C PHE A 37 8.64 -17.21 36.67
N SER A 38 8.71 -16.48 35.55
CA SER A 38 9.86 -15.65 35.12
C SER A 38 11.22 -16.38 34.91
N SER A 39 12.19 -15.90 34.11
CA SER A 39 12.20 -14.80 33.15
C SER A 39 13.41 -14.98 32.22
N THR A 40 13.19 -15.36 30.97
CA THR A 40 14.09 -14.97 29.87
C THR A 40 13.43 -13.80 29.15
N PHE A 41 13.93 -12.60 29.46
CA PHE A 41 13.50 -11.35 28.81
C PHE A 41 14.10 -11.29 27.39
N GLY A 42 13.65 -12.19 26.52
CA GLY A 42 13.93 -12.12 25.09
C GLY A 42 13.20 -10.92 24.50
N SER A 43 13.95 -10.04 23.84
CA SER A 43 13.40 -8.86 23.18
C SER A 43 12.28 -9.24 22.21
N SER A 44 11.10 -8.66 22.40
CA SER A 44 9.87 -8.93 21.65
C SER A 44 9.86 -8.43 20.19
N SER A 45 11.05 -8.26 19.60
CA SER A 45 11.27 -7.66 18.27
C SER A 45 11.60 -8.67 17.16
N GLU A 46 11.95 -9.92 17.48
CA GLU A 46 12.43 -10.88 16.46
C GLU A 46 11.39 -11.91 15.97
N GLN A 47 10.19 -11.97 16.56
CA GLN A 47 9.18 -13.00 16.24
C GLN A 47 8.06 -12.59 15.28
N TYR A 48 8.10 -11.38 14.70
CA TYR A 48 7.13 -10.90 13.69
C TYR A 48 7.78 -10.47 12.36
N ALA A 49 9.10 -10.59 12.21
CA ALA A 49 9.85 -9.95 11.12
C ALA A 49 9.81 -10.67 9.75
N ASN A 50 8.82 -11.53 9.47
CA ASN A 50 8.90 -12.49 8.35
C ASN A 50 7.56 -12.81 7.65
N GLN A 51 6.73 -11.80 7.34
CA GLN A 51 5.42 -11.99 6.69
C GLN A 51 5.10 -11.09 5.46
N SER A 52 6.06 -10.35 4.91
CA SER A 52 5.88 -9.75 3.58
C SER A 52 6.00 -10.81 2.49
N ILE A 53 4.88 -11.21 1.89
CA ILE A 53 4.88 -12.05 0.67
C ILE A 53 5.42 -11.30 -0.56
N CYS A 54 5.50 -9.97 -0.50
CA CYS A 54 6.11 -9.15 -1.53
C CYS A 54 7.65 -9.10 -1.39
N HIS A 55 8.33 -9.21 -2.52
CA HIS A 55 9.79 -9.19 -2.63
C HIS A 55 10.34 -7.77 -2.75
N LYS A 56 11.22 -7.38 -1.83
CA LYS A 56 11.91 -6.08 -1.83
C LYS A 56 12.98 -6.05 -2.93
N ARG A 57 12.85 -5.14 -3.90
CA ARG A 57 13.79 -5.01 -5.03
C ARG A 57 14.98 -4.13 -4.68
N ARG A 58 14.73 -2.96 -4.07
CA ARG A 58 15.72 -1.97 -3.61
C ARG A 58 15.16 -1.17 -2.43
N PHE A 59 15.92 -0.18 -1.98
CA PHE A 59 15.38 0.86 -1.09
C PHE A 59 14.18 1.56 -1.76
N GLN A 60 13.03 1.58 -1.07
CA GLN A 60 11.78 2.17 -1.56
C GLN A 60 11.17 1.51 -2.83
N GLU A 61 11.58 0.28 -3.20
CA GLU A 61 11.02 -0.49 -4.32
C GLU A 61 10.54 -1.88 -3.87
N LEU A 62 9.25 -2.19 -4.06
CA LEU A 62 8.61 -3.45 -3.64
C LEU A 62 7.83 -4.09 -4.80
N SER A 63 7.94 -5.41 -4.94
CA SER A 63 7.33 -6.21 -6.02
C SER A 63 6.46 -7.32 -5.42
N CYS A 64 5.17 -7.23 -5.67
CA CYS A 64 4.09 -8.11 -5.23
C CYS A 64 3.45 -8.86 -6.43
N SER A 65 4.16 -8.94 -7.56
CA SER A 65 3.62 -9.46 -8.82
C SER A 65 3.45 -10.98 -8.83
N SER A 66 2.44 -11.49 -9.55
CA SER A 66 2.18 -12.93 -9.69
C SER A 66 1.93 -13.68 -8.37
N LEU A 67 1.36 -12.99 -7.38
CA LEU A 67 1.06 -13.54 -6.04
C LEU A 67 -0.43 -13.89 -5.86
N ASN A 68 -1.20 -13.96 -6.95
CA ASN A 68 -2.65 -14.23 -6.98
C ASN A 68 -3.48 -13.29 -6.08
N LEU A 69 -3.03 -12.06 -5.86
CA LEU A 69 -3.65 -11.11 -4.94
C LEU A 69 -5.01 -10.64 -5.45
N SER A 70 -6.05 -10.75 -4.61
CA SER A 70 -7.38 -10.17 -4.89
C SER A 70 -7.52 -8.72 -4.43
N SER A 71 -6.58 -8.24 -3.60
CA SER A 71 -6.54 -6.87 -3.05
C SER A 71 -5.09 -6.43 -2.83
N VAL A 72 -4.90 -5.11 -2.71
CA VAL A 72 -3.60 -4.54 -2.31
C VAL A 72 -3.32 -4.91 -0.84
N PRO A 73 -2.11 -5.39 -0.49
CA PRO A 73 -1.76 -5.70 0.90
C PRO A 73 -1.87 -4.48 1.83
N ASN A 74 -2.31 -4.68 3.07
CA ASN A 74 -2.53 -3.60 4.04
C ASN A 74 -1.29 -3.22 4.86
N TYR A 75 -0.23 -4.04 4.82
CA TYR A 75 1.03 -3.82 5.54
C TYR A 75 2.06 -2.97 4.76
N LEU A 76 1.65 -2.32 3.66
CA LEU A 76 2.56 -1.52 2.84
C LEU A 76 3.02 -0.25 3.59
N GLU A 77 4.33 -0.17 3.81
CA GLU A 77 4.98 0.91 4.55
C GLU A 77 4.92 2.27 3.83
N SER A 78 5.01 3.36 4.61
CA SER A 78 5.16 4.71 4.08
C SER A 78 6.54 4.91 3.45
N GLY A 79 6.66 5.91 2.57
CA GLY A 79 7.93 6.22 1.89
C GLY A 79 8.30 5.29 0.73
N LEU A 80 7.47 4.29 0.41
CA LEU A 80 7.61 3.49 -0.81
C LEU A 80 7.48 4.39 -2.06
N LYS A 81 8.39 4.26 -3.03
CA LYS A 81 8.42 5.03 -4.29
C LYS A 81 7.96 4.22 -5.49
N LYS A 82 8.28 2.92 -5.53
CA LYS A 82 7.85 2.01 -6.60
C LYS A 82 7.14 0.80 -6.03
N LEU A 83 5.97 0.51 -6.58
CA LEU A 83 5.15 -0.65 -6.21
C LEU A 83 4.71 -1.37 -7.48
N ASP A 84 5.13 -2.61 -7.60
CA ASP A 84 4.67 -3.53 -8.64
C ASP A 84 3.65 -4.51 -8.04
N LEU A 85 2.40 -4.42 -8.53
CA LEU A 85 1.27 -5.30 -8.20
C LEU A 85 0.77 -6.02 -9.46
N SER A 86 1.60 -6.10 -10.50
CA SER A 86 1.21 -6.66 -11.80
C SER A 86 0.86 -8.15 -11.73
N ASN A 87 0.10 -8.65 -12.71
CA ASN A 87 -0.21 -10.08 -12.85
C ASN A 87 -0.90 -10.67 -11.61
N ASN A 88 -1.92 -9.98 -11.11
CA ASN A 88 -2.72 -10.38 -9.94
C ASN A 88 -4.22 -10.37 -10.32
N PHE A 89 -5.12 -10.50 -9.34
CA PHE A 89 -6.57 -10.56 -9.55
C PHE A 89 -7.31 -9.37 -8.92
N ILE A 90 -6.62 -8.25 -8.72
CA ILE A 90 -7.17 -7.05 -8.07
C ILE A 90 -8.24 -6.43 -8.97
N GLN A 91 -9.45 -6.26 -8.44
CA GLN A 91 -10.59 -5.68 -9.15
C GLN A 91 -10.82 -4.19 -8.82
N THR A 92 -10.47 -3.78 -7.60
CA THR A 92 -10.52 -2.38 -7.17
C THR A 92 -9.40 -2.08 -6.18
N LEU A 93 -9.01 -0.82 -6.09
CA LEU A 93 -8.23 -0.31 -4.95
C LEU A 93 -9.20 0.33 -3.94
N ASN A 94 -8.96 0.07 -2.65
CA ASN A 94 -9.66 0.71 -1.54
C ASN A 94 -8.80 1.86 -0.96
N LYS A 95 -9.42 2.74 -0.17
CA LYS A 95 -8.75 3.94 0.38
C LYS A 95 -7.68 3.56 1.41
N GLU A 96 -7.95 2.50 2.14
CA GLU A 96 -7.22 2.03 3.32
C GLU A 96 -5.84 1.49 2.92
N SER A 97 -5.76 0.62 1.92
CA SER A 97 -4.51 0.06 1.39
C SER A 97 -3.61 1.10 0.69
N THR A 98 -4.19 2.20 0.23
CA THR A 98 -3.46 3.31 -0.41
C THR A 98 -3.13 4.46 0.56
N ALA A 99 -3.52 4.37 1.84
CA ALA A 99 -3.44 5.48 2.77
C ALA A 99 -1.99 5.90 3.11
N SER A 100 -1.08 4.95 3.22
CA SER A 100 0.35 5.16 3.52
C SER A 100 1.19 5.53 2.29
N LEU A 101 0.67 5.33 1.07
CA LEU A 101 1.43 5.38 -0.19
C LEU A 101 1.62 6.80 -0.76
N GLY A 102 1.66 7.82 0.09
CA GLY A 102 1.75 9.23 -0.33
C GLY A 102 3.05 9.62 -1.05
N SER A 103 4.12 8.84 -0.87
CA SER A 103 5.41 9.01 -1.55
C SER A 103 5.54 8.19 -2.83
N LEU A 104 4.50 7.47 -3.25
CA LEU A 104 4.56 6.56 -4.39
C LEU A 104 4.63 7.36 -5.70
N GLN A 105 5.61 7.03 -6.54
CA GLN A 105 5.94 7.71 -7.80
C GLN A 105 5.64 6.82 -9.01
N GLU A 106 5.82 5.49 -8.87
CA GLU A 106 5.56 4.49 -9.91
C GLU A 106 4.69 3.36 -9.35
N LEU A 107 3.59 3.07 -10.03
CA LEU A 107 2.65 2.00 -9.67
C LEU A 107 2.34 1.15 -10.90
N ASP A 108 2.70 -0.14 -10.83
CA ASP A 108 2.31 -1.12 -11.83
C ASP A 108 1.12 -1.95 -11.34
N LEU A 109 0.00 -1.87 -12.05
CA LEU A 109 -1.22 -2.63 -11.85
C LEU A 109 -1.61 -3.37 -13.15
N SER A 110 -0.66 -3.60 -14.05
CA SER A 110 -0.91 -4.30 -15.31
C SER A 110 -1.35 -5.75 -15.08
N PHE A 111 -2.11 -6.28 -16.03
CA PHE A 111 -2.64 -7.66 -16.01
C PHE A 111 -3.33 -8.00 -14.69
N ASN A 112 -4.22 -7.09 -14.26
CA ASN A 112 -5.15 -7.30 -13.15
C ASN A 112 -6.58 -7.38 -13.70
N ARG A 113 -7.59 -7.22 -12.85
CA ARG A 113 -9.02 -7.26 -13.21
C ARG A 113 -9.71 -5.93 -12.91
N LEU A 114 -8.97 -4.82 -12.95
CA LEU A 114 -9.47 -3.51 -12.57
C LEU A 114 -10.57 -3.05 -13.51
N ASP A 115 -11.78 -2.88 -12.98
CA ASP A 115 -12.92 -2.34 -13.72
C ASP A 115 -13.43 -1.01 -13.15
N LEU A 116 -13.07 -0.70 -11.89
CA LEU A 116 -13.47 0.50 -11.16
C LEU A 116 -12.29 1.13 -10.40
N LEU A 117 -11.99 2.37 -10.76
CA LEU A 117 -11.01 3.24 -10.08
C LEU A 117 -11.78 4.17 -9.12
N THR A 118 -11.66 3.96 -7.81
CA THR A 118 -12.37 4.77 -6.81
C THR A 118 -11.58 6.03 -6.45
N ARG A 119 -12.16 7.23 -6.65
CA ARG A 119 -11.48 8.52 -6.36
C ARG A 119 -10.81 8.59 -4.98
N SER A 120 -11.36 7.90 -3.98
CA SER A 120 -10.81 7.82 -2.63
C SER A 120 -9.48 7.06 -2.52
N ALA A 121 -9.24 6.04 -3.35
CA ALA A 121 -7.97 5.30 -3.37
C ALA A 121 -6.84 6.09 -4.05
N TRP A 122 -7.16 6.85 -5.09
CA TRP A 122 -6.18 7.62 -5.85
C TRP A 122 -5.83 8.97 -5.20
N ARG A 123 -6.69 9.48 -4.31
CA ARG A 123 -6.53 10.80 -3.66
C ARG A 123 -5.20 11.00 -2.92
N ASN A 124 -4.67 9.95 -2.30
CA ASN A 124 -3.46 10.05 -1.48
C ASN A 124 -2.18 9.87 -2.30
N LEU A 125 -2.27 9.36 -3.53
CA LEU A 125 -1.13 9.09 -4.43
C LEU A 125 -0.64 10.39 -5.12
N VAL A 126 -0.41 11.44 -4.33
CA VAL A 126 -0.17 12.81 -4.81
C VAL A 126 1.17 12.98 -5.54
N GLN A 127 2.14 12.10 -5.28
CA GLN A 127 3.43 12.06 -5.97
C GLN A 127 3.48 11.11 -7.18
N LEU A 128 2.36 10.47 -7.54
CA LEU A 128 2.33 9.45 -8.59
C LEU A 128 2.57 10.08 -9.97
N GLN A 129 3.64 9.65 -10.63
CA GLN A 129 4.09 10.13 -11.93
C GLN A 129 3.93 9.08 -13.03
N SER A 130 4.05 7.80 -12.70
CA SER A 130 3.87 6.68 -13.63
C SER A 130 2.82 5.69 -13.13
N LEU A 131 1.85 5.38 -13.99
CA LEU A 131 0.78 4.42 -13.70
C LEU A 131 0.59 3.47 -14.88
N ASN A 132 0.88 2.19 -14.66
CA ASN A 132 0.61 1.14 -15.63
C ASN A 132 -0.69 0.42 -15.29
N LEU A 133 -1.68 0.54 -16.18
CA LEU A 133 -2.99 -0.13 -16.11
C LEU A 133 -3.20 -1.09 -17.28
N THR A 134 -2.14 -1.47 -18.01
CA THR A 134 -2.22 -2.34 -19.19
C THR A 134 -2.97 -3.64 -18.89
N GLY A 135 -3.87 -4.09 -19.78
CA GLY A 135 -4.50 -5.41 -19.63
C GLY A 135 -5.49 -5.52 -18.47
N ASN A 136 -6.31 -4.48 -18.26
CA ASN A 136 -7.40 -4.44 -17.28
C ASN A 136 -8.77 -4.29 -18.00
N ASN A 137 -9.85 -4.08 -17.24
CA ASN A 137 -11.24 -4.01 -17.73
C ASN A 137 -11.81 -2.58 -17.70
N LEU A 138 -10.97 -1.58 -18.01
CA LEU A 138 -11.33 -0.17 -17.89
C LEU A 138 -12.25 0.34 -19.00
N ASP A 139 -12.83 -0.50 -19.86
CA ASP A 139 -13.98 -0.15 -20.69
C ASP A 139 -15.29 -0.07 -19.87
N ARG A 140 -15.28 -0.61 -18.65
CA ARG A 140 -16.34 -0.51 -17.63
C ARG A 140 -16.23 0.77 -16.81
N ASN A 141 -17.28 1.07 -16.02
CA ASN A 141 -17.36 2.20 -15.07
C ASN A 141 -16.87 3.59 -15.56
N ARG A 142 -16.91 3.84 -16.88
CA ARG A 142 -16.21 4.93 -17.59
C ARG A 142 -16.25 6.30 -16.89
N LYS A 143 -17.44 6.76 -16.48
CA LYS A 143 -17.60 8.07 -15.80
C LYS A 143 -16.85 8.14 -14.45
N ARG A 144 -16.79 7.04 -13.70
CA ARG A 144 -16.08 6.96 -12.40
C ARG A 144 -14.57 6.88 -12.61
N ASN A 145 -14.14 6.06 -13.56
CA ASN A 145 -12.73 5.84 -13.91
C ASN A 145 -12.09 7.13 -14.44
N SER A 146 -12.77 7.82 -15.35
CA SER A 146 -12.42 9.17 -15.82
C SER A 146 -12.20 10.16 -14.66
N ALA A 147 -13.15 10.25 -13.73
CA ALA A 147 -13.06 11.16 -12.59
C ALA A 147 -11.94 10.79 -11.59
N ALA A 148 -11.52 9.53 -11.54
CA ALA A 148 -10.36 9.09 -10.76
C ALA A 148 -9.04 9.43 -11.45
N LEU A 149 -8.88 9.09 -12.73
CA LEU A 149 -7.68 9.41 -13.51
C LEU A 149 -7.42 10.94 -13.54
N GLN A 150 -8.47 11.73 -13.77
CA GLN A 150 -8.40 13.20 -13.77
C GLN A 150 -8.03 13.82 -12.40
N SER A 151 -8.04 13.05 -11.31
CA SER A 151 -7.56 13.51 -10.00
C SER A 151 -6.04 13.39 -9.82
N LEU A 152 -5.37 12.57 -10.66
CA LEU A 152 -3.93 12.35 -10.62
C LEU A 152 -3.16 13.48 -11.32
N LYS A 153 -3.12 14.66 -10.69
CA LYS A 153 -2.54 15.88 -11.30
C LYS A 153 -1.04 15.81 -11.58
N SER A 154 -0.31 14.95 -10.90
CA SER A 154 1.14 14.76 -11.06
C SER A 154 1.51 13.74 -12.15
N LEU A 155 0.53 13.09 -12.79
CA LEU A 155 0.76 11.94 -13.65
C LEU A 155 1.35 12.33 -15.01
N LYS A 156 2.54 11.79 -15.31
CA LYS A 156 3.31 12.02 -16.54
C LYS A 156 3.23 10.83 -17.50
N VAL A 157 3.15 9.61 -17.00
CA VAL A 157 3.12 8.38 -17.78
C VAL A 157 1.86 7.59 -17.44
N LEU A 158 1.07 7.25 -18.47
CA LEU A 158 -0.15 6.47 -18.32
C LEU A 158 -0.23 5.39 -19.42
N GLU A 159 -0.16 4.14 -19.01
CA GLU A 159 -0.35 2.99 -19.90
C GLU A 159 -1.77 2.43 -19.74
N LEU A 160 -2.60 2.63 -20.77
CA LEU A 160 -3.98 2.13 -20.89
C LEU A 160 -4.11 1.08 -22.01
N SER A 161 -2.99 0.52 -22.46
CA SER A 161 -2.94 -0.52 -23.49
C SER A 161 -3.79 -1.75 -23.09
N GLN A 162 -4.40 -2.47 -24.05
CA GLN A 162 -5.18 -3.70 -23.80
C GLN A 162 -6.35 -3.56 -22.80
N ASN A 163 -7.08 -2.43 -22.81
CA ASN A 163 -8.22 -2.17 -21.89
C ASN A 163 -9.60 -2.17 -22.58
N ASN A 164 -9.70 -2.69 -23.81
CA ASN A 164 -10.93 -2.70 -24.62
C ASN A 164 -11.54 -1.30 -24.89
N LEU A 165 -10.80 -0.21 -24.69
CA LEU A 165 -11.31 1.15 -24.77
C LEU A 165 -11.76 1.47 -26.21
N ASN A 166 -12.93 2.09 -26.36
CA ASN A 166 -13.32 2.76 -27.61
C ASN A 166 -12.88 4.23 -27.60
N SER A 167 -13.00 4.88 -28.76
CA SER A 167 -12.65 6.29 -28.98
C SER A 167 -13.21 7.24 -27.92
N ASP A 168 -14.51 7.17 -27.63
CA ASP A 168 -15.16 8.06 -26.65
C ASP A 168 -14.66 7.81 -25.22
N THR A 169 -14.32 6.57 -24.87
CA THR A 169 -13.82 6.23 -23.54
C THR A 169 -12.40 6.76 -23.35
N ALA A 170 -11.53 6.61 -24.36
CA ALA A 170 -10.20 7.20 -24.36
C ALA A 170 -10.29 8.74 -24.27
N ALA A 171 -11.16 9.37 -25.07
CA ALA A 171 -11.43 10.80 -25.00
C ALA A 171 -11.84 11.27 -23.60
N LEU A 172 -12.77 10.54 -22.97
CA LEU A 172 -13.27 10.83 -21.62
C LEU A 172 -12.19 10.66 -20.53
N TYR A 173 -11.22 9.76 -20.72
CA TYR A 173 -10.13 9.53 -19.75
C TYR A 173 -9.03 10.58 -19.87
N LEU A 174 -8.73 11.04 -21.09
CA LEU A 174 -7.65 11.99 -21.39
C LEU A 174 -8.05 13.45 -21.20
N LYS A 175 -9.35 13.76 -21.15
CA LYS A 175 -9.86 15.12 -20.88
C LYS A 175 -9.20 15.71 -19.64
N ASN A 176 -8.62 16.90 -19.77
CA ASN A 176 -7.93 17.65 -18.71
C ASN A 176 -6.71 16.94 -18.07
N MET A 177 -6.08 15.97 -18.75
CA MET A 177 -4.79 15.37 -18.37
C MET A 177 -3.63 16.21 -18.95
N SER A 178 -3.43 17.42 -18.40
CA SER A 178 -2.47 18.42 -18.93
C SER A 178 -1.01 18.20 -18.55
N SER A 179 -0.72 17.39 -17.53
CA SER A 179 0.62 17.01 -17.07
C SER A 179 1.18 15.75 -17.74
N LEU A 180 0.38 15.09 -18.58
CA LEU A 180 0.73 13.82 -19.20
C LEU A 180 1.74 14.03 -20.33
N GLU A 181 2.87 13.33 -20.28
CA GLU A 181 3.99 13.39 -21.23
C GLU A 181 4.03 12.14 -22.12
N HIS A 182 3.65 10.98 -21.58
CA HIS A 182 3.63 9.70 -22.27
C HIS A 182 2.29 8.97 -22.07
N LEU A 183 1.76 8.45 -23.18
CA LEU A 183 0.47 7.76 -23.22
C LEU A 183 0.55 6.51 -24.09
N GLY A 184 0.21 5.36 -23.51
CA GLY A 184 0.03 4.11 -24.24
C GLY A 184 -1.45 3.74 -24.38
N LEU A 185 -1.86 3.48 -25.61
CA LEU A 185 -3.23 3.09 -25.98
C LEU A 185 -3.27 1.85 -26.89
N ALA A 186 -2.16 1.13 -27.04
CA ALA A 186 -2.04 0.02 -27.98
C ALA A 186 -3.05 -1.11 -27.67
N ARG A 187 -3.50 -1.82 -28.71
CA ARG A 187 -4.42 -2.96 -28.59
C ARG A 187 -5.74 -2.62 -27.87
N ASN A 188 -6.26 -1.41 -28.10
CA ASN A 188 -7.62 -1.01 -27.75
C ASN A 188 -8.54 -1.03 -28.99
N LYS A 189 -9.83 -0.73 -28.82
CA LYS A 189 -10.86 -0.72 -29.87
C LYS A 189 -11.06 0.71 -30.43
N LEU A 190 -9.96 1.40 -30.69
CA LEU A 190 -9.96 2.78 -31.18
C LEU A 190 -10.15 2.79 -32.69
N THR A 191 -11.18 3.50 -33.17
CA THR A 191 -11.41 3.75 -34.60
C THR A 191 -10.96 5.15 -34.99
N THR A 192 -11.14 6.11 -34.09
CA THR A 192 -10.67 7.50 -34.17
C THR A 192 -10.11 7.97 -32.82
N LEU A 193 -9.21 8.95 -32.83
CA LEU A 193 -8.95 9.83 -31.69
C LEU A 193 -9.12 11.24 -32.24
N SER A 194 -10.11 11.99 -31.73
CA SER A 194 -10.43 13.29 -32.32
C SER A 194 -9.30 14.29 -32.08
N SER A 195 -9.05 15.15 -33.07
CA SER A 195 -7.94 16.11 -33.07
C SER A 195 -8.03 17.09 -31.88
N GLU A 196 -9.24 17.39 -31.40
CA GLU A 196 -9.53 18.26 -30.26
C GLU A 196 -8.89 17.78 -28.93
N LEU A 197 -8.71 16.46 -28.75
CA LEU A 197 -8.02 15.93 -27.56
C LEU A 197 -6.55 16.34 -27.51
N PHE A 198 -5.91 16.39 -28.67
CA PHE A 198 -4.51 16.78 -28.81
C PHE A 198 -4.30 18.30 -28.68
N HIS A 199 -5.35 19.11 -28.89
CA HIS A 199 -5.34 20.54 -28.59
C HIS A 199 -5.44 20.83 -27.08
N GLN A 200 -6.11 19.98 -26.30
CA GLN A 200 -6.28 20.17 -24.85
C GLN A 200 -5.08 19.73 -24.01
N SER A 201 -4.13 18.98 -24.58
CA SER A 201 -2.93 18.53 -23.87
C SER A 201 -1.75 18.37 -24.86
N PRO A 202 -0.96 19.46 -25.08
CA PRO A 202 0.07 19.49 -26.12
C PRO A 202 1.28 18.59 -25.87
N THR A 203 1.49 18.16 -24.62
CA THR A 203 2.69 17.47 -24.14
C THR A 203 2.77 16.02 -24.64
N TRP A 204 1.78 15.17 -24.35
CA TRP A 204 1.78 13.79 -24.85
C TRP A 204 1.53 13.67 -26.35
N ARG A 205 1.06 14.73 -27.03
CA ARG A 205 0.95 14.79 -28.49
C ARG A 205 2.27 14.44 -29.19
N ALA A 206 3.39 14.94 -28.67
CA ALA A 206 4.72 14.65 -29.23
C ALA A 206 5.12 13.17 -29.04
N SER A 207 4.79 12.56 -27.90
CA SER A 207 5.05 11.14 -27.66
C SER A 207 4.14 10.24 -28.50
N ALA A 208 2.84 10.57 -28.60
CA ALA A 208 1.87 9.81 -29.39
C ALA A 208 2.21 9.84 -30.89
N LEU A 209 2.61 11.00 -31.44
CA LEU A 209 3.07 11.10 -32.83
C LEU A 209 4.38 10.35 -33.10
N LYS A 210 5.17 10.07 -32.05
CA LYS A 210 6.38 9.23 -32.15
C LYS A 210 6.04 7.74 -32.13
N THR A 211 5.08 7.31 -31.31
CA THR A 211 4.58 5.91 -31.29
C THR A 211 3.63 5.58 -32.44
N THR A 212 3.01 6.55 -33.13
CA THR A 212 2.33 6.32 -34.43
C THR A 212 3.29 6.10 -35.61
N SER A 213 4.61 6.05 -35.38
CA SER A 213 5.50 5.35 -36.32
C SER A 213 5.33 3.82 -36.25
N LEU A 214 4.98 3.28 -35.07
CA LEU A 214 4.80 1.85 -34.79
C LEU A 214 3.33 1.38 -34.93
N TRP A 215 2.35 2.29 -34.91
CA TRP A 215 0.92 1.92 -35.01
C TRP A 215 0.47 1.46 -36.41
N LYS A 216 1.32 1.58 -37.45
CA LYS A 216 1.02 1.30 -38.87
C LYS A 216 0.70 -0.18 -39.20
N SER A 217 0.48 -1.04 -38.20
CA SER A 217 0.14 -2.46 -38.37
C SER A 217 -1.36 -2.74 -38.48
N THR A 218 -2.24 -1.79 -38.20
CA THR A 218 -3.70 -1.95 -38.39
C THR A 218 -4.15 -1.18 -39.62
N ARG A 219 -4.86 -1.88 -40.52
CA ARG A 219 -5.16 -1.46 -41.90
C ARG A 219 -6.26 -0.38 -41.97
N GLU A 220 -5.95 0.86 -41.62
CA GLU A 220 -6.46 2.10 -42.25
C GLU A 220 -5.70 3.31 -41.65
N PRO A 221 -5.28 4.30 -42.45
CA PRO A 221 -4.68 5.52 -41.92
C PRO A 221 -5.74 6.39 -41.25
N LEU A 222 -5.60 6.65 -39.95
CA LEU A 222 -6.33 7.73 -39.28
C LEU A 222 -6.14 9.04 -40.06
N ARG A 223 -7.26 9.61 -40.53
CA ARG A 223 -7.31 11.01 -40.94
C ARG A 223 -7.28 11.85 -39.67
N VAL A 224 -6.21 12.63 -39.53
CA VAL A 224 -6.04 13.67 -38.51
C VAL A 224 -6.84 14.91 -38.92
#